data_AF-A0A6V7PVM9-F1
#
_entry.id   AF-A0A6V7PVM9-F1
#
_cell.length_a   1.000
_cell.length_b   1.000
_cell.length_c   1.000
_cell.angle_alpha   90.00
_cell.angle_beta   90.00
_cell.angle_gamma   90.00
#
_symmetry.space_group_name_H-M   'P 1'
#
loop_
_entity.id
_entity.type
_entity.pdbx_description
1 polymer ?
#
loop_
_entity_poly.entity_id
_entity_poly.type
_entity_poly.pdbx_seq_one_letter_code
_entity_poly.pdbx_strand_id
1 'polypeptide(L)'
;MQSKFLLPSNGNIEKWVLKSLNRKWKDFKCELKGKYMIDNYTEQEVASNVSSGFTSQQWIDVVRYWFSEKSKVVARAKHITPHTTGSMSFARKRDQFEKENVRESGRVQFFALAHKRKNGTYDESSQEVLDNITKLIEKEAKTENEVFTEVIGSMAE
;
A
#
# COMPACT_ATOMS: atom_id res chain seq x y z
N MET A 1 12.57 -46.09 0.84
CA MET A 1 12.29 -44.66 0.63
C MET A 1 10.97 -44.33 1.32
N GLN A 2 10.98 -43.50 2.37
CA GLN A 2 9.74 -43.11 3.06
C GLN A 2 9.05 -42.01 2.25
N SER A 3 7.91 -42.32 1.62
CA SER A 3 6.99 -41.32 1.08
C SER A 3 6.29 -40.60 2.24
N LYS A 4 6.97 -39.63 2.87
CA LYS A 4 6.53 -39.03 4.15
C LYS A 4 5.28 -38.16 4.05
N PHE A 5 4.79 -37.84 2.85
CA PHE A 5 3.66 -36.93 2.67
C PHE A 5 2.72 -37.41 1.57
N LEU A 6 1.88 -38.40 1.89
CA LEU A 6 0.65 -38.60 1.14
C LEU A 6 -0.31 -37.48 1.53
N LEU A 7 -0.27 -36.39 0.76
CA LEU A 7 -1.23 -35.31 0.93
C LEU A 7 -2.58 -35.79 0.37
N PRO A 8 -3.68 -35.69 1.14
CA PRO A 8 -5.00 -36.00 0.61
C PRO A 8 -5.25 -35.16 -0.66
N SER A 9 -5.69 -35.81 -1.74
CA SER A 9 -6.09 -35.09 -2.96
C SER A 9 -7.49 -34.52 -2.75
N ASN A 10 -7.55 -33.44 -1.97
CA ASN A 10 -8.72 -32.59 -1.81
C ASN A 10 -8.30 -31.18 -2.23
N GLY A 11 -9.08 -30.54 -3.12
CA GLY A 11 -8.69 -29.28 -3.77
C GLY A 11 -8.39 -28.10 -2.83
N ASN A 12 -8.67 -28.23 -1.53
CA ASN A 12 -8.28 -27.29 -0.49
C ASN A 12 -6.78 -27.36 -0.15
N ILE A 13 -6.15 -28.53 -0.20
CA ILE A 13 -4.73 -28.70 0.11
C ILE A 13 -3.86 -28.12 -1.01
N GLU A 14 -4.20 -28.36 -2.27
CA GLU A 14 -3.49 -27.77 -3.41
C GLU A 14 -3.53 -26.23 -3.37
N LYS A 15 -4.71 -25.65 -3.10
CA LYS A 15 -4.88 -24.21 -2.89
C LYS A 15 -3.99 -23.69 -1.76
N TRP A 16 -3.92 -24.42 -0.64
CA TRP A 16 -3.10 -24.05 0.50
C TRP A 16 -1.59 -24.13 0.20
N VAL A 17 -1.16 -25.18 -0.50
CA VAL A 17 0.24 -25.35 -0.95
C VAL A 17 0.64 -24.23 -1.90
N LEU A 18 -0.18 -23.93 -2.91
CA LEU A 18 0.06 -22.82 -3.84
C LEU A 18 0.11 -21.47 -3.12
N LYS A 19 -0.79 -21.22 -2.16
CA LYS A 19 -0.78 -20.00 -1.34
C LYS A 19 0.52 -19.88 -0.54
N SER A 20 0.98 -20.98 0.06
CA SER A 20 2.20 -21.04 0.86
C SER A 20 3.46 -20.85 0.00
N LEU A 21 3.52 -21.49 -1.17
CA LEU A 21 4.60 -21.30 -2.14
C LEU A 21 4.66 -19.87 -2.65
N ASN A 22 3.51 -19.29 -3.02
CA ASN A 22 3.42 -17.91 -3.46
C ASN A 22 3.91 -16.93 -2.40
N ARG A 23 3.62 -17.19 -1.12
CA ARG A 23 4.13 -16.39 0.00
C ARG A 23 5.66 -16.51 0.09
N LYS A 24 6.20 -17.73 0.14
CA LYS A 24 7.66 -17.95 0.19
C LYS A 24 8.38 -17.30 -1.00
N TRP A 25 7.79 -17.35 -2.19
CA TRP A 25 8.34 -16.72 -3.39
C TRP A 25 8.33 -15.18 -3.31
N LYS A 26 7.28 -14.60 -2.73
CA LYS A 26 7.23 -13.15 -2.46
C LYS A 26 8.30 -12.75 -1.44
N ASP A 27 8.40 -13.49 -0.33
CA ASP A 27 9.36 -13.23 0.73
C ASP A 27 10.81 -13.34 0.21
N PHE A 28 11.11 -14.40 -0.54
CA PHE A 28 12.41 -14.58 -1.20
C PHE A 28 12.76 -13.41 -2.13
N LYS A 29 11.82 -12.95 -2.97
CA LYS A 29 12.06 -11.78 -3.85
C LYS A 29 12.26 -10.48 -3.06
N CYS A 30 11.56 -10.30 -1.94
CA CYS A 30 11.74 -9.15 -1.07
C CYS A 30 13.13 -9.16 -0.41
N GLU A 31 13.56 -10.30 0.13
CA GLU A 31 14.91 -10.48 0.69
C GLU A 31 15.99 -10.24 -0.37
N LEU A 32 15.79 -10.78 -1.58
CA LEU A 32 16.69 -10.58 -2.71
C LEU A 32 16.81 -9.10 -3.07
N LYS A 33 15.67 -8.41 -3.22
CA LYS A 33 15.68 -6.96 -3.47
C LYS A 33 16.39 -6.20 -2.35
N GLY A 34 16.17 -6.56 -1.08
CA GLY A 34 16.83 -5.92 0.06
C GLY A 34 18.35 -6.12 0.10
N LYS A 35 18.86 -7.27 -0.35
CA LYS A 35 20.30 -7.57 -0.42
C LYS A 35 21.02 -6.78 -1.52
N TYR A 36 20.36 -6.60 -2.66
CA TYR A 36 20.99 -6.07 -3.87
C TYR A 36 20.65 -4.61 -4.17
N MET A 37 19.53 -4.10 -3.64
CA MET A 37 19.09 -2.71 -3.82
C MET A 37 19.51 -1.87 -2.60
N ILE A 38 20.82 -1.77 -2.37
CA ILE A 38 21.42 -0.88 -1.35
C ILE A 38 21.63 0.50 -2.01
N ASP A 39 21.44 1.59 -1.25
CA ASP A 39 21.33 2.99 -1.72
C ASP A 39 22.49 3.59 -2.55
N ASN A 40 23.49 2.80 -2.97
CA ASN A 40 24.64 3.26 -3.75
C ASN A 40 24.95 2.43 -5.01
N TYR A 41 24.13 1.43 -5.36
CA TYR A 41 24.37 0.61 -6.56
C TYR A 41 23.55 1.08 -7.77
N THR A 42 24.21 1.19 -8.92
CA THR A 42 23.58 1.44 -10.21
C THR A 42 23.00 0.16 -10.82
N GLU A 43 22.05 0.29 -11.76
CA GLU A 43 21.43 -0.85 -12.45
C GLU A 43 22.47 -1.82 -13.05
N GLN A 44 23.54 -1.28 -13.65
CA GLN A 44 24.59 -2.07 -14.29
C GLN A 44 25.44 -2.85 -13.29
N GLU A 45 25.73 -2.26 -12.14
CA GLU A 45 26.50 -2.93 -11.08
C GLU A 45 25.71 -4.08 -10.46
N VAL A 46 24.40 -3.88 -10.23
CA VAL A 46 23.52 -4.96 -9.74
C VAL A 46 23.34 -6.04 -10.81
N ALA A 47 23.15 -5.67 -12.07
CA ALA A 47 22.98 -6.62 -13.18
C ALA A 47 24.24 -7.48 -13.41
N SER A 48 25.43 -6.93 -13.13
CA SER A 48 26.70 -7.66 -13.26
C SER A 48 26.92 -8.67 -12.13
N ASN A 49 26.33 -8.45 -10.95
CA ASN A 49 26.41 -9.35 -9.81
C ASN A 49 25.30 -10.41 -9.85
N VAL A 50 25.43 -11.39 -10.75
CA VAL A 50 24.44 -12.46 -10.95
C VAL A 50 24.35 -13.35 -9.70
N SER A 51 23.16 -13.40 -9.09
CA SER A 51 22.90 -14.24 -7.93
C SER A 51 22.93 -15.74 -8.29
N SER A 52 23.45 -16.57 -7.39
CA SER A 52 23.50 -18.02 -7.61
C SER A 52 22.09 -18.61 -7.74
N GLY A 53 21.85 -19.34 -8.82
CA GLY A 53 20.55 -19.97 -9.12
C GLY A 53 19.69 -19.22 -10.14
N PHE A 54 20.15 -18.10 -10.70
CA PHE A 54 19.49 -17.43 -11.83
C PHE A 54 20.31 -17.55 -13.12
N THR A 55 19.63 -17.62 -14.25
CA THR A 55 20.27 -17.39 -15.56
C THR A 55 20.56 -15.89 -15.70
N SER A 56 21.64 -15.52 -16.37
CA SER A 56 22.03 -14.10 -16.56
C SER A 56 20.90 -13.24 -17.12
N GLN A 57 20.14 -13.73 -18.10
CA GLN A 57 19.00 -13.00 -18.66
C GLN A 57 17.88 -12.77 -17.64
N GLN A 58 17.51 -13.81 -16.88
CA GLN A 58 16.47 -13.71 -15.85
C GLN A 58 16.85 -12.70 -14.77
N TRP A 59 18.14 -12.65 -14.39
CA TRP A 59 18.65 -11.68 -13.43
C TRP A 59 18.55 -10.25 -13.97
N ILE A 60 19.01 -10.02 -15.21
CA ILE A 60 18.94 -8.69 -15.85
C ILE A 60 17.49 -8.19 -15.92
N ASP A 61 16.53 -9.04 -16.26
CA ASP A 61 15.12 -8.66 -16.34
C ASP A 61 14.55 -8.27 -14.97
N VAL A 62 14.94 -8.98 -13.90
CA VAL A 62 14.55 -8.66 -12.53
C VAL A 62 15.14 -7.32 -12.10
N VAL A 63 16.42 -7.08 -12.37
CA VAL A 63 17.10 -5.83 -12.03
C VAL A 63 16.47 -4.66 -12.79
N ARG A 64 16.27 -4.79 -14.10
CA ARG A 64 15.54 -3.79 -14.92
C ARG A 64 14.19 -3.44 -14.34
N TYR A 65 13.42 -4.45 -13.93
CA TYR A 65 12.14 -4.24 -13.29
C TYR A 65 12.27 -3.45 -11.97
N TRP A 66 13.26 -3.74 -11.14
CA TRP A 66 13.48 -3.01 -9.88
C TRP A 66 13.84 -1.54 -10.10
N PHE A 67 14.60 -1.19 -11.13
CA PHE A 67 14.95 0.20 -11.44
C PHE A 67 13.86 0.95 -12.21
N SER A 68 12.90 0.23 -12.79
CA SER A 68 11.76 0.83 -13.51
C SER A 68 10.87 1.70 -12.61
N GLU A 69 10.21 2.69 -13.21
CA GLU A 69 9.31 3.60 -12.51
C GLU A 69 8.10 2.88 -11.90
N LYS A 70 7.63 1.80 -12.53
CA LYS A 70 6.55 0.95 -12.03
C LYS A 70 6.84 0.37 -10.64
N SER A 71 8.11 0.07 -10.35
CA SER A 71 8.51 -0.46 -9.04
C SER A 71 8.47 0.61 -7.94
N LYS A 72 8.66 1.89 -8.32
CA LYS A 72 8.74 3.06 -7.42
C LYS A 72 7.37 3.62 -7.01
N VAL A 73 6.32 3.30 -7.77
CA VAL A 73 4.95 3.75 -7.49
C VAL A 73 4.33 3.01 -6.29
N VAL A 74 4.72 1.74 -6.06
CA VAL A 74 4.08 0.86 -5.05
C VAL A 74 4.76 0.97 -3.67
N ALA A 75 5.63 1.95 -3.45
CA ALA A 75 6.33 2.10 -2.19
C ALA A 75 5.38 2.62 -1.10
N ARG A 76 4.98 1.74 -0.17
CA ARG A 76 4.28 2.13 1.08
C ARG A 76 4.98 3.26 1.84
N ALA A 77 6.30 3.42 1.65
CA ALA A 77 7.07 4.51 2.21
C ALA A 77 6.59 5.90 1.78
N LYS A 78 5.90 6.03 0.63
CA LYS A 78 5.30 7.28 0.16
C LYS A 78 3.90 7.53 0.72
N HIS A 79 3.39 6.66 1.60
CA HIS A 79 2.11 6.87 2.25
C HIS A 79 2.26 7.89 3.38
N ILE A 80 1.91 9.13 3.09
CA ILE A 80 2.17 10.29 3.96
C ILE A 80 1.08 10.45 5.05
N THR A 81 -0.14 9.95 4.82
CA THR A 81 -1.29 10.16 5.71
C THR A 81 -1.89 8.85 6.21
N PRO A 82 -1.27 8.19 7.21
CA PRO A 82 -1.86 7.01 7.85
C PRO A 82 -3.13 7.36 8.63
N HIS A 83 -4.19 6.57 8.42
CA HIS A 83 -5.42 6.68 9.22
C HIS A 83 -5.18 6.28 10.67
N THR A 84 -5.89 6.91 11.62
CA THR A 84 -5.75 6.64 13.07
C THR A 84 -6.97 5.91 13.65
N THR A 85 -7.71 5.19 12.81
CA THR A 85 -8.92 4.47 13.23
C THR A 85 -8.62 3.14 13.96
N GLY A 86 -7.36 2.71 14.00
CA GLY A 86 -6.95 1.50 14.72
C GLY A 86 -7.48 0.23 14.04
N SER A 87 -8.00 -0.72 14.82
CA SER A 87 -8.56 -1.99 14.32
C SER A 87 -9.97 -1.86 13.73
N MET A 88 -10.58 -0.67 13.74
CA MET A 88 -11.88 -0.45 13.14
C MET A 88 -11.76 -0.24 11.63
N SER A 89 -12.58 -0.93 10.86
CA SER A 89 -12.69 -0.73 9.41
C SER A 89 -13.40 0.58 9.07
N PHE A 90 -13.12 1.17 7.90
CA PHE A 90 -13.86 2.35 7.42
C PHE A 90 -15.36 2.12 7.27
N ALA A 91 -15.80 0.94 6.82
CA ALA A 91 -17.23 0.61 6.72
C ALA A 91 -17.94 0.74 8.08
N ARG A 92 -17.38 0.14 9.13
CA ARG A 92 -17.89 0.28 10.50
C ARG A 92 -17.89 1.73 10.99
N LYS A 93 -16.90 2.53 10.60
CA LYS A 93 -16.82 3.94 11.03
C LYS A 93 -17.84 4.81 10.30
N ARG A 94 -18.15 4.52 9.03
CA ARG A 94 -19.26 5.14 8.30
C ARG A 94 -20.61 4.77 8.89
N ASP A 95 -20.85 3.49 9.15
CA ASP A 95 -22.10 3.03 9.78
C ASP A 95 -22.32 3.70 11.15
N GLN A 96 -21.27 3.84 11.97
CA GLN A 96 -21.37 4.58 13.23
C GLN A 96 -21.72 6.06 13.01
N PHE A 97 -21.08 6.71 12.05
CA PHE A 97 -21.36 8.11 11.72
C PHE A 97 -22.80 8.30 11.23
N GLU A 98 -23.28 7.43 10.34
CA GLU A 98 -24.63 7.45 9.79
C GLU A 98 -25.69 7.25 10.88
N LYS A 99 -25.45 6.36 11.83
CA LYS A 99 -26.34 6.17 12.98
C LYS A 99 -26.39 7.39 13.90
N GLU A 100 -25.25 8.06 14.10
CA GLU A 100 -25.15 9.24 14.96
C GLU A 100 -25.72 10.51 14.30
N ASN A 101 -25.54 10.67 12.98
CA ASN A 101 -25.86 11.91 12.26
C ASN A 101 -27.09 11.78 11.33
N VAL A 102 -27.65 10.57 11.20
CA VAL A 102 -28.78 10.24 10.32
C VAL A 102 -28.54 10.68 8.86
N ARG A 103 -27.27 10.68 8.44
CA ARG A 103 -26.84 11.03 7.08
C ARG A 103 -25.48 10.43 6.77
N GLU A 104 -25.18 10.27 5.48
CA GLU A 104 -23.85 9.86 5.02
C GLU A 104 -22.80 10.96 5.28
N SER A 105 -21.59 10.55 5.63
CA SER A 105 -20.45 11.45 5.77
C SER A 105 -19.92 11.89 4.40
N GLY A 106 -19.69 13.19 4.22
CA GLY A 106 -18.92 13.70 3.07
C GLY A 106 -17.46 13.21 3.09
N ARG A 107 -16.75 13.29 1.95
CA ARG A 107 -15.35 12.79 1.84
C ARG A 107 -14.39 13.49 2.79
N VAL A 108 -14.44 14.83 2.84
CA VAL A 108 -13.59 15.65 3.72
C VAL A 108 -13.92 15.36 5.19
N GLN A 109 -15.21 15.29 5.52
CA GLN A 109 -15.68 14.99 6.88
C GLN A 109 -15.24 13.59 7.34
N PHE A 110 -15.36 12.60 6.47
CA PHE A 110 -14.91 11.24 6.77
C PHE A 110 -13.39 11.17 6.91
N PHE A 111 -12.64 11.89 6.07
CA PHE A 111 -11.19 11.99 6.19
C PHE A 111 -10.78 12.55 7.55
N ALA A 112 -11.38 13.65 7.99
CA ALA A 112 -11.15 14.21 9.33
C ALA A 112 -11.47 13.17 10.43
N LEU A 113 -12.61 12.49 10.36
CA LEU A 113 -12.97 11.45 11.34
C LEU A 113 -12.02 10.25 11.36
N ALA A 114 -11.48 9.85 10.21
CA ALA A 114 -10.60 8.70 10.08
C ALA A 114 -9.16 8.99 10.57
N HIS A 115 -8.73 10.26 10.48
CA HIS A 115 -7.38 10.72 10.84
C HIS A 115 -7.31 11.41 12.21
N LYS A 116 -8.45 11.63 12.87
CA LYS A 116 -8.49 12.13 14.24
C LYS A 116 -7.98 11.08 15.23
N ARG A 117 -6.99 11.46 16.04
CA ARG A 117 -6.43 10.63 17.12
C ARG A 117 -7.35 10.61 18.34
N LYS A 118 -7.12 9.67 19.27
CA LYS A 118 -7.91 9.53 20.52
C LYS A 118 -7.84 10.78 21.42
N ASN A 119 -6.71 11.49 21.39
CA ASN A 119 -6.51 12.77 22.09
C ASN A 119 -7.20 13.96 21.38
N GLY A 120 -7.87 13.73 20.25
CA GLY A 120 -8.55 14.75 19.48
C GLY A 120 -7.69 15.53 18.49
N THR A 121 -6.37 15.28 18.45
CA THR A 121 -5.44 15.97 17.53
C THR A 121 -5.33 15.24 16.19
N TYR A 122 -4.77 15.93 15.21
CA TYR A 122 -4.36 15.36 13.92
C TYR A 122 -2.85 15.15 13.89
N ASP A 123 -2.39 14.34 12.93
CA ASP A 123 -0.98 14.33 12.56
C ASP A 123 -0.67 15.54 11.66
N GLU A 124 0.59 16.00 11.65
CA GLU A 124 1.00 17.21 10.90
C GLU A 124 0.60 17.13 9.44
N SER A 125 0.89 16.00 8.78
CA SER A 125 0.53 15.79 7.37
C SER A 125 -0.98 15.70 7.14
N SER A 126 -1.74 15.19 8.10
CA SER A 126 -3.21 15.14 7.98
C SER A 126 -3.82 16.53 8.16
N GLN A 127 -3.22 17.35 9.02
CA GLN A 127 -3.64 18.72 9.25
C GLN A 127 -3.34 19.60 8.03
N GLU A 128 -2.15 19.47 7.44
CA GLU A 128 -1.79 20.18 6.21
C GLU A 128 -2.77 19.90 5.06
N VAL A 129 -3.18 18.64 4.91
CA VAL A 129 -4.20 18.25 3.94
C VAL A 129 -5.54 18.96 4.19
N LEU A 130 -6.02 18.96 5.43
CA LEU A 130 -7.29 19.61 5.80
C LEU A 130 -7.22 21.13 5.57
N ASP A 131 -6.10 21.75 5.90
CA ASP A 131 -5.87 23.18 5.69
C ASP A 131 -5.83 23.52 4.18
N ASN A 132 -5.18 22.68 3.37
CA ASN A 132 -5.14 22.84 1.92
C ASN A 132 -6.53 22.70 1.29
N ILE A 133 -7.32 21.72 1.74
CA ILE A 133 -8.71 21.54 1.29
C ILE A 133 -9.53 22.80 1.63
N THR A 134 -9.43 23.29 2.87
CA THR A 134 -10.19 24.47 3.33
C THR A 134 -9.84 25.71 2.49
N LYS A 135 -8.54 25.95 2.28
CA LYS A 135 -8.05 27.08 1.47
C LYS A 135 -8.52 27.00 0.00
N LEU A 136 -8.60 25.82 -0.58
CA LEU A 136 -9.05 25.64 -1.97
C LEU A 136 -10.56 25.83 -2.11
N ILE A 137 -11.35 25.36 -1.13
CA ILE A 137 -12.80 25.60 -1.10
C ILE A 137 -13.08 27.11 -1.03
N GLU A 138 -12.34 27.84 -0.19
CA GLU A 138 -12.47 29.30 -0.06
C GLU A 138 -12.06 30.06 -1.32
N LYS A 139 -11.04 29.59 -2.04
CA LYS A 139 -10.49 30.29 -3.22
C LYS A 139 -11.23 30.00 -4.52
N GLU A 140 -11.66 28.76 -4.75
CA GLU A 140 -12.05 28.32 -6.09
C GLU A 140 -13.53 27.99 -6.24
N ALA A 141 -14.35 28.10 -5.19
CA ALA A 141 -15.78 27.73 -5.20
C ALA A 141 -16.07 26.36 -5.85
N LYS A 142 -15.08 25.45 -5.83
CA LYS A 142 -15.18 24.07 -6.30
C LYS A 142 -15.93 23.23 -5.28
N THR A 143 -16.50 22.12 -5.73
CA THR A 143 -17.19 21.21 -4.81
C THR A 143 -16.18 20.48 -3.91
N GLU A 144 -16.57 20.19 -2.66
CA GLU A 144 -15.69 19.53 -1.68
C GLU A 144 -15.06 18.23 -2.21
N ASN A 145 -15.80 17.49 -3.03
CA ASN A 145 -15.34 16.21 -3.59
C ASN A 145 -14.25 16.39 -4.64
N GLU A 146 -14.36 17.42 -5.50
CA GLU A 146 -13.35 17.73 -6.52
C GLU A 146 -12.05 18.18 -5.87
N VAL A 147 -12.14 19.09 -4.90
CA VAL A 147 -10.99 19.57 -4.12
C VAL A 147 -10.31 18.41 -3.40
N PHE A 148 -11.09 17.52 -2.77
CA PHE A 148 -10.54 16.36 -2.09
C PHE A 148 -9.77 15.44 -3.04
N THR A 149 -10.30 15.18 -4.24
CA THR A 149 -9.59 14.38 -5.25
C THR A 149 -8.35 15.06 -5.81
N GLU A 150 -8.33 16.39 -5.87
CA GLU A 150 -7.15 17.15 -6.31
C GLU A 150 -6.02 17.10 -5.27
N VAL A 151 -6.36 17.21 -3.97
CA VAL A 151 -5.36 17.20 -2.89
C VAL A 151 -4.87 15.79 -2.54
N ILE A 152 -5.77 14.81 -2.42
CA ILE A 152 -5.42 13.45 -2.00
C ILE A 152 -5.10 12.54 -3.19
N GLY A 153 -5.49 12.93 -4.40
CA GLY A 153 -5.46 12.09 -5.59
C GLY A 153 -6.70 11.22 -5.71
N SER A 154 -6.93 10.66 -6.91
CA SER A 154 -7.94 9.61 -7.07
C SER A 154 -7.51 8.39 -6.26
N MET A 155 -8.25 8.08 -5.21
CA MET A 155 -8.13 6.80 -4.51
C MET A 155 -8.57 5.75 -5.53
N ALA A 156 -7.61 5.13 -6.24
CA ALA A 156 -7.89 4.02 -7.13
C ALA A 156 -8.60 2.95 -6.29
N GLU A 157 -9.85 2.66 -6.65
CA GLU A 157 -10.67 1.61 -6.06
C GLU A 157 -10.01 0.23 -6.14
#